data_AF-M6R8Y6-F1
#
_entry.id   AF-M6R8Y6-F1
#
_cell.length_a   1.000
_cell.length_b   1.000
_cell.length_c   1.000
_cell.angle_alpha   90.00
_cell.angle_beta   90.00
_cell.angle_gamma   90.00
#
_symmetry.space_group_name_H-M   'P 1'
#
loop_
_entity.id
_entity.type
_entity.pdbx_description
1 polymer ?
#
loop_
_entity_poly.entity_id
_entity_poly.type
_entity_poly.pdbx_seq_one_letter_code
_entity_poly.pdbx_strand_id
1 'polypeptide(L)' 'MFSIFGSFTLIPNDPRLTSPIYYLSLNTNSNQQLVWTKPDGEMIQDLKQIFEELKNIFKFLKLLFQT' A
#
# COMPACT_ATOMS: atom_id res chain seq x y z
N MET A 1 17.45 -6.79 -12.65
CA MET A 1 16.21 -7.30 -12.00
C MET A 1 15.22 -6.15 -12.01
N PHE A 2 14.01 -6.37 -12.51
CA PHE A 2 13.00 -5.32 -12.64
C PHE A 2 11.74 -5.74 -11.89
N SER A 3 11.04 -4.78 -11.31
CA SER A 3 9.72 -4.99 -10.68
C SER A 3 8.77 -3.95 -11.28
N ILE A 4 7.53 -4.35 -11.52
CA ILE A 4 6.46 -3.38 -11.81
C ILE A 4 5.98 -2.86 -10.47
N PHE A 5 5.93 -1.56 -10.27
CA PHE A 5 5.46 -0.96 -9.03
C PHE A 5 4.34 0.04 -9.29
N GLY A 6 3.37 0.07 -8.37
CA GLY A 6 2.40 1.15 -8.22
C GLY A 6 2.54 1.75 -6.82
N SER A 7 2.24 3.03 -6.69
CA SER A 7 2.27 3.72 -5.40
C SER A 7 0.97 4.48 -5.17
N PHE A 8 0.56 4.58 -3.91
CA PHE A 8 -0.52 5.46 -3.50
C PHE A 8 -0.12 6.17 -2.20
N THR A 9 -0.78 7.28 -1.93
CA THR A 9 -0.54 8.09 -0.74
C THR A 9 -1.86 8.45 -0.08
N LEU A 10 -1.85 8.57 1.24
CA LEU A 10 -2.95 9.18 1.98
C LEU A 10 -2.61 10.66 2.16
N ILE A 11 -3.44 11.55 1.64
CA ILE A 11 -3.25 12.99 1.79
C ILE A 11 -3.87 13.41 3.12
N PRO A 12 -3.07 13.95 4.07
CA PRO A 12 -3.60 14.40 5.34
C PRO A 12 -4.44 15.66 5.15
N ASN A 13 -5.50 15.79 5.96
CA ASN A 13 -6.28 17.02 6.03
C ASN A 13 -5.51 18.17 6.71
N ASP A 14 -4.47 17.84 7.49
CA ASP A 14 -3.55 18.83 8.06
C ASP A 14 -2.30 18.95 7.17
N PRO A 15 -2.04 20.12 6.56
CA PRO A 15 -0.91 20.34 5.66
C PRO A 15 0.46 20.29 6.35
N ARG A 16 0.51 20.25 7.69
CA ARG A 16 1.75 20.10 8.46
C ARG A 16 2.20 18.65 8.59
N LEU A 17 1.33 17.69 8.26
CA LEU A 17 1.65 16.27 8.30
C LEU A 17 2.25 15.80 6.99
N THR A 18 3.18 14.84 7.06
CA THR A 18 3.73 14.20 5.87
C THR A 18 2.76 13.14 5.35
N SER A 19 2.69 13.01 4.02
CA SER A 19 1.84 11.99 3.40
C SER A 19 2.62 10.67 3.31
N PRO A 20 2.13 9.57 3.92
CA PRO A 20 2.78 8.27 3.81
C PRO A 20 2.67 7.73 2.38
N ILE A 21 3.80 7.30 1.81
CA ILE A 21 3.84 6.64 0.49
C ILE A 21 3.85 5.14 0.69
N TYR A 22 2.86 4.46 0.11
CA TYR A 22 2.76 3.01 0.08
C TYR A 22 3.17 2.50 -1.29
N TYR A 23 4.00 1.46 -1.32
CA TYR A 23 4.43 0.83 -2.57
C TYR A 23 3.86 -0.58 -2.66
N LEU A 24 3.24 -0.87 -3.80
CA LEU A 24 2.83 -2.21 -4.19
C LEU A 24 3.65 -2.60 -5.41
N SER A 25 4.45 -3.65 -5.29
CA SER A 25 5.31 -4.13 -6.36
C SER A 25 5.03 -5.58 -6.71
N LEU A 26 5.09 -5.89 -7.99
CA LEU A 26 5.09 -7.24 -8.51
C LEU A 26 6.54 -7.60 -8.86
N ASN A 27 7.12 -8.51 -8.09
CA ASN A 27 8.42 -9.08 -8.39
C ASN A 27 8.28 -10.00 -9.60
N THR A 28 8.89 -9.66 -10.74
CA THR A 28 8.72 -10.42 -11.98
C THR A 28 9.61 -11.66 -12.08
N ASN A 29 10.38 -11.99 -11.03
CA ASN A 29 11.22 -13.19 -11.03
C ASN A 29 10.45 -14.42 -10.55
N SER A 30 10.64 -15.55 -11.26
CA SER A 30 10.16 -16.94 -11.13
C SER A 30 8.73 -17.24 -10.63
N ASN A 31 8.16 -16.49 -9.68
CA ASN A 31 6.85 -16.75 -9.08
C ASN A 31 5.87 -15.56 -9.12
N GLN A 32 6.22 -14.43 -9.77
CA GLN A 32 5.34 -13.25 -9.86
C GLN A 32 4.76 -12.84 -8.49
N GLN A 33 5.66 -12.60 -7.52
CA GLN A 33 5.25 -12.38 -6.14
C GLN A 33 4.84 -10.94 -5.90
N LEU A 34 3.67 -10.74 -5.29
CA LEU A 34 3.22 -9.43 -4.83
C LEU A 34 3.95 -9.07 -3.54
N VAL A 35 4.53 -7.87 -3.49
CA VAL A 35 5.23 -7.32 -2.34
C VAL A 35 4.65 -5.96 -2.02
N TRP A 36 4.19 -5.80 -0.78
CA TRP A 36 3.82 -4.52 -0.22
C TRP A 36 4.98 -3.97 0.59
N THR A 37 5.38 -2.73 0.36
CA THR A 37 6.31 -1.98 1.21
C THR A 37 5.56 -0.84 1.91
N LYS A 38 5.51 -0.91 3.24
CA LYS A 38 4.92 0.11 4.08
C LYS A 38 5.83 1.35 4.15
N PRO A 39 5.30 2.51 4.58
CA PRO A 39 6.08 3.76 4.67
C PRO A 39 7.28 3.67 5.62
N ASP A 40 7.23 2.77 6.61
CA ASP A 40 8.33 2.49 7.55
C ASP A 40 9.39 1.52 6.98
N GLY A 41 9.18 1.01 5.76
CA GLY A 41 10.06 0.05 5.10
C GLY A 41 9.74 -1.41 5.38
N GLU A 42 8.72 -1.72 6.20
CA GLU A 42 8.27 -3.10 6.40
C GLU A 42 7.80 -3.70 5.07
N MET A 43 8.32 -4.88 4.73
CA MET A 43 7.93 -5.60 3.52
C MET A 43 7.05 -6.80 3.86
N ILE A 44 5.85 -6.82 3.28
CA ILE A 44 4.89 -7.93 3.38
C ILE A 44 4.82 -8.61 2.03
N GLN A 45 4.92 -9.94 2.03
CA GLN A 45 4.85 -10.74 0.80
C GLN A 45 3.72 -11.78 0.83
N ASP A 46 3.08 -11.98 2.00
CA ASP A 46 1.93 -12.86 2.11
C ASP A 46 0.70 -12.20 1.46
N LEU A 47 0.14 -12.87 0.46
CA LEU A 47 -0.96 -12.33 -0.32
C LEU A 47 -2.21 -12.05 0.53
N LYS A 48 -2.51 -12.92 1.51
CA LYS A 48 -3.69 -12.74 2.37
C LYS A 48 -3.52 -11.50 3.25
N GLN A 49 -2.33 -11.34 3.84
CA GLN A 49 -2.00 -10.18 4.66
C GLN A 49 -2.06 -8.88 3.84
N ILE A 50 -1.52 -8.89 2.62
CA ILE A 50 -1.62 -7.76 1.69
C ILE A 50 -3.08 -7.38 1.41
N PHE A 51 -3.94 -8.36 1.14
CA PHE A 51 -5.36 -8.11 0.87
C PHE A 51 -6.11 -7.55 2.09
N GLU A 52 -5.85 -8.05 3.28
CA GLU A 52 -6.51 -7.55 4.50
C GLU A 52 -6.08 -6.11 4.83
N GLU A 53 -4.81 -5.77 4.65
CA GLU A 53 -4.31 -4.39 4.79
C GLU A 53 -4.95 -3.45 3.74
N LEU A 54 -5.01 -3.86 2.46
CA LEU A 54 -5.69 -3.09 1.41
C LEU A 54 -7.16 -2.85 1.78
N LYS A 55 -7.88 -3.88 2.23
CA LYS A 55 -9.29 -3.76 2.64
C LYS A 55 -9.47 -2.78 3.78
N ASN A 56 -8.58 -2.79 4.77
CA ASN A 56 -8.64 -1.87 5.90
C ASN A 56 -8.47 -0.41 5.43
N ILE A 57 -7.51 -0.15 4.55
CA ILE A 57 -7.31 1.18 3.95
C ILE A 57 -8.53 1.62 3.14
N PHE A 58 -9.09 0.75 2.28
CA PHE A 58 -10.29 1.09 1.51
C PHE A 58 -11.53 1.29 2.39
N LYS A 59 -11.68 0.52 3.47
CA LYS A 59 -12.76 0.71 4.44
C LYS A 59 -12.64 2.06 5.14
N PHE A 60 -11.42 2.44 5.52
CA PHE A 60 -11.14 3.76 6.10
C PHE A 60 -11.46 4.90 5.10
N LEU A 61 -11.03 4.76 3.85
CA LEU A 61 -11.38 5.72 2.78
C LEU A 61 -12.91 5.83 2.60
N LYS A 62 -13.62 4.71 2.53
CA LYS A 62 -15.10 4.70 2.38
C LYS A 62 -15.79 5.43 3.54
N LEU A 63 -15.32 5.27 4.77
CA LEU A 63 -15.86 5.98 5.94
C LEU A 63 -15.64 7.49 5.85
N LEU A 64 -14.49 7.94 5.32
CA LEU A 64 -14.18 9.37 5.15
C LEU A 64 -15.04 10.06 4.07
N PHE A 65 -15.53 9.34 3.06
CA PHE A 65 -16.34 9.92 1.98
C PHE A 65 -17.87 9.82 2.22
N GLN A 66 -18.30 9.30 3.37
CA GLN A 66 -19.72 9.17 3.75
C GLN A 66 -20.19 10.20 4.80
N THR A 67 -19.32 11.14 5.19
CA THR A 67 -19.58 12.28 6.07
C THR A 67 -19.33 13.58 5.32
#